data_AF-A0A8T1AQ44-F1
#
_entry.id   AF-A0A8T1AQ44-F1
#
_cell.length_a   1.000
_cell.length_b   1.000
_cell.length_c   1.000
_cell.angle_alpha   90.00
_cell.angle_beta   90.00
_cell.angle_gamma   90.00
#
_symmetry.space_group_name_H-M   'P 1'
#
loop_
_entity.id
_entity.type
_entity.pdbx_description
1 polymer ?
#
loop_
_entity_poly.entity_id
_entity_poly.type
_entity_poly.pdbx_seq_one_letter_code
_entity_poly.pdbx_strand_id
1 'polypeptide(L)'
;MALGVAPSLPPTTIHRHPERLKRWAAINAMIRQKNQEANQKTTSEDAKKTNKKRKNHDIDKTVGYSSLCWEDIKPIYNFDDSYVLQPSDIPDADIVLLLARIVDLRELYGQISDGKEAKRLFFIAPILETVSRLLGNVRILVEEDVVGKNVLLKGRFEFVLKRGTKRISIVEAKREDMLQGVVQNVTGLEALADVENLTVAYGIVTNFLEWRFLICEDMKVRKHEHSLRTTNTIPSFEGLKEIVGKIYGMLE
;
A
#
# COMPACT_ATOMS: atom_id res chain seq x y z
N MET A 1 32.86 -38.98 -22.91
CA MET A 1 32.68 -38.22 -21.66
C MET A 1 31.36 -37.50 -21.74
N ALA A 2 30.49 -37.77 -20.77
CA ALA A 2 29.15 -37.21 -20.68
C ALA A 2 29.18 -35.79 -20.10
N LEU A 3 28.33 -34.90 -20.59
CA LEU A 3 27.86 -33.75 -19.82
C LEU A 3 26.33 -33.80 -19.88
N GLY A 4 25.76 -34.57 -18.95
CA GLY A 4 24.32 -34.61 -18.73
C GLY A 4 23.85 -33.24 -18.26
N VAL A 5 22.91 -32.66 -18.99
CA VAL A 5 22.16 -31.49 -18.55
C VAL A 5 21.36 -31.93 -17.32
N ALA A 6 21.70 -31.38 -16.16
CA ALA A 6 20.95 -31.61 -14.94
C ALA A 6 19.49 -31.18 -15.15
N PRO A 7 18.50 -31.99 -14.76
CA PRO A 7 17.11 -31.55 -14.77
C PRO A 7 16.98 -30.31 -13.88
N SER A 8 16.31 -29.27 -14.38
CA SER A 8 15.93 -28.13 -13.56
C SER A 8 15.19 -28.63 -12.33
N LEU A 9 15.67 -28.28 -11.14
CA LEU A 9 15.00 -28.59 -9.89
C LEU A 9 13.53 -28.16 -9.96
N PRO A 10 12.58 -28.97 -9.42
CA PRO A 10 11.20 -28.54 -9.32
C PRO A 10 11.15 -27.22 -8.54
N PRO A 11 10.17 -26.33 -8.81
CA PRO A 11 10.03 -25.09 -8.08
C PRO A 11 9.98 -25.44 -6.60
N THR A 12 11.01 -25.03 -5.86
CA THR A 12 11.07 -25.22 -4.41
C THR A 12 9.76 -24.72 -3.84
N THR A 13 9.01 -25.60 -3.18
CA THR A 13 7.90 -25.23 -2.31
C THR A 13 8.44 -24.17 -1.36
N ILE A 14 8.14 -22.91 -1.66
CA ILE A 14 8.76 -21.80 -0.95
C ILE A 14 8.23 -21.83 0.47
N HIS A 15 9.12 -22.03 1.44
CA HIS A 15 8.79 -22.06 2.87
C HIS A 15 8.29 -20.68 3.31
N ARG A 16 7.01 -20.40 3.05
CA ARG A 16 6.33 -19.22 3.56
C ARG A 16 6.04 -19.41 5.03
N HIS A 17 6.22 -18.36 5.81
CA HIS A 17 6.08 -18.42 7.26
C HIS A 17 4.66 -18.88 7.65
N PRO A 18 4.50 -19.81 8.60
CA PRO A 18 3.19 -20.36 8.97
C PRO A 18 2.16 -19.29 9.36
N GLU A 19 2.57 -18.24 10.08
CA GLU A 19 1.66 -17.17 10.50
C GLU A 19 1.12 -16.33 9.33
N ARG A 20 1.92 -16.08 8.29
CA ARG A 20 1.43 -15.41 7.09
C ARG A 20 0.46 -16.30 6.32
N LEU A 21 0.73 -17.60 6.24
CA LEU A 21 -0.19 -18.56 5.63
C LEU A 21 -1.53 -18.63 6.37
N LYS A 22 -1.53 -18.61 7.71
CA LYS A 22 -2.76 -18.54 8.52
C LYS A 22 -3.55 -17.27 8.21
N ARG A 23 -2.87 -16.12 8.14
CA ARG A 23 -3.50 -14.84 7.78
C ARG A 23 -4.09 -14.86 6.37
N TRP A 24 -3.39 -15.38 5.37
CA TRP A 24 -3.95 -15.53 4.02
C TRP A 24 -5.12 -16.49 3.97
N ALA A 25 -5.09 -17.60 4.73
CA ALA A 25 -6.22 -18.50 4.84
C ALA A 25 -7.45 -17.78 5.42
N ALA A 26 -7.28 -16.97 6.47
CA ALA A 26 -8.34 -16.15 7.06
C ALA A 26 -8.89 -15.10 6.08
N ILE A 27 -8.01 -14.41 5.35
CA ILE A 27 -8.39 -13.46 4.28
C ILE A 27 -9.22 -14.16 3.21
N ASN A 28 -8.75 -15.31 2.71
CA ASN A 28 -9.45 -16.06 1.67
C ASN A 28 -10.81 -16.58 2.15
N ALA A 29 -10.90 -17.05 3.40
CA ALA A 29 -12.16 -17.47 4.00
C ALA A 29 -13.17 -16.32 4.07
N MET A 30 -12.74 -15.14 4.54
CA MET A 30 -13.58 -13.93 4.57
C MET A 30 -14.05 -13.54 3.16
N ILE A 31 -13.15 -13.56 2.16
CA ILE A 31 -13.50 -13.18 0.78
C ILE A 31 -14.50 -14.17 0.18
N ARG A 32 -14.31 -15.48 0.38
CA ARG A 32 -15.26 -16.50 -0.06
C ARG A 32 -16.63 -16.31 0.57
N GLN A 33 -16.68 -15.99 1.86
CA GLN A 33 -17.93 -15.70 2.54
C GLN A 33 -18.63 -14.48 1.89
N LYS A 34 -17.92 -13.38 1.65
CA LYS A 34 -18.50 -12.19 0.99
C LYS A 34 -18.98 -12.50 -0.44
N ASN A 35 -18.23 -13.29 -1.20
CA ASN A 35 -18.65 -13.75 -2.54
C ASN A 35 -19.92 -14.63 -2.47
N GLN A 36 -20.03 -15.51 -1.48
CA GLN A 36 -21.21 -16.33 -1.25
C GLN A 36 -22.43 -15.49 -0.84
N GLU A 37 -22.27 -14.56 0.10
CA GLU A 37 -23.33 -13.65 0.54
C GLU A 37 -23.83 -12.76 -0.61
N ALA A 38 -22.91 -12.26 -1.44
CA ALA A 38 -23.27 -11.49 -2.64
C ALA A 38 -24.13 -12.34 -3.60
N ASN A 39 -23.78 -13.61 -3.80
CA ASN A 39 -24.55 -14.55 -4.61
C ASN A 39 -25.94 -14.85 -4.01
N GLN A 40 -26.05 -14.98 -2.68
CA GLN A 40 -27.32 -15.22 -1.99
C GLN A 40 -28.25 -14.00 -2.05
N LYS A 41 -27.72 -12.78 -1.87
CA LYS A 41 -28.49 -11.54 -2.03
C LYS A 41 -29.02 -11.38 -3.45
N THR A 42 -28.26 -11.81 -4.45
CA THR A 42 -28.73 -11.81 -5.84
C THR A 42 -29.85 -12.81 -6.13
N THR A 43 -29.97 -13.89 -5.34
CA THR A 43 -31.06 -14.87 -5.49
C THR A 43 -32.33 -14.51 -4.72
N SER A 44 -32.27 -13.69 -3.66
CA SER A 44 -33.41 -13.54 -2.73
C SER A 44 -34.39 -12.39 -2.98
N GLU A 45 -34.03 -11.27 -3.64
CA GLU A 45 -34.96 -10.10 -3.72
C GLU A 45 -35.17 -9.47 -5.12
N ASP A 46 -34.20 -9.48 -6.03
CA ASP A 46 -34.32 -8.83 -7.36
C ASP A 46 -34.61 -9.79 -8.54
N ALA A 47 -34.38 -11.10 -8.35
CA ALA A 47 -34.47 -12.11 -9.40
C ALA A 47 -35.90 -12.32 -9.94
N LYS A 48 -36.94 -11.85 -9.23
CA LYS A 48 -38.34 -11.91 -9.70
C LYS A 48 -38.74 -10.74 -10.61
N LYS A 49 -37.98 -9.64 -10.68
CA LYS A 49 -38.43 -8.40 -11.36
C LYS A 49 -37.66 -8.01 -12.62
N THR A 50 -36.49 -8.60 -12.91
CA THR A 50 -35.72 -8.22 -14.11
C THR A 50 -35.17 -9.44 -14.86
N ASN A 51 -35.57 -9.60 -16.13
CA ASN A 51 -35.10 -10.66 -17.05
C ASN A 51 -33.61 -10.55 -17.45
N LYS A 52 -32.76 -9.90 -16.63
CA LYS A 52 -31.31 -9.84 -16.87
C LYS A 52 -30.66 -11.07 -16.23
N LYS A 53 -30.11 -11.98 -17.05
CA LYS A 53 -29.15 -13.01 -16.60
C LYS A 53 -27.99 -12.31 -15.88
N ARG A 54 -27.97 -12.30 -14.55
CA ARG A 54 -26.85 -11.81 -13.75
C ARG A 54 -25.96 -12.99 -13.36
N LYS A 55 -24.64 -12.85 -13.57
CA LYS A 55 -23.64 -13.90 -13.30
C LYS A 55 -23.44 -14.07 -11.79
N ASN A 56 -23.56 -15.30 -11.30
CA ASN A 56 -23.03 -15.66 -9.99
C ASN A 56 -21.52 -15.39 -9.98
N HIS A 57 -21.04 -14.81 -8.88
CA HIS A 57 -19.63 -14.63 -8.62
C HIS A 57 -19.03 -16.01 -8.32
N ASP A 58 -17.87 -16.30 -8.92
CA ASP A 58 -17.05 -17.43 -8.48
C ASP A 58 -16.68 -17.20 -7.00
N ILE A 59 -16.80 -18.24 -6.17
CA ILE A 59 -16.49 -18.14 -4.74
C ILE A 59 -15.01 -17.80 -4.52
N ASP A 60 -14.13 -18.26 -5.42
CA ASP A 60 -12.70 -17.98 -5.44
C ASP A 60 -12.36 -16.75 -6.30
N LYS A 61 -13.35 -15.94 -6.65
CA LYS A 61 -13.10 -14.68 -7.35
C LYS A 61 -12.28 -13.76 -6.46
N THR A 62 -11.10 -13.39 -6.97
CA THR A 62 -10.27 -12.33 -6.38
C THR A 62 -11.03 -11.02 -6.32
N VAL A 63 -10.90 -10.31 -5.19
CA VAL A 63 -11.59 -9.04 -4.96
C VAL A 63 -10.59 -7.89 -4.86
N GLY A 64 -11.02 -6.71 -5.30
CA GLY A 64 -10.25 -5.48 -5.10
C GLY A 64 -10.47 -4.93 -3.70
N TYR A 65 -9.52 -4.12 -3.22
CA TYR A 65 -9.60 -3.47 -1.91
C TYR A 65 -10.92 -2.71 -1.65
N SER A 66 -11.57 -2.19 -2.69
CA SER A 66 -12.80 -1.40 -2.57
C SER A 66 -14.01 -2.20 -2.08
N SER A 67 -13.94 -3.54 -2.07
CA SER A 67 -14.98 -4.40 -1.48
C SER A 67 -14.73 -4.75 -0.01
N LEU A 68 -13.62 -4.25 0.56
CA LEU A 68 -13.20 -4.52 1.93
C LEU A 68 -13.27 -3.23 2.75
N CYS A 69 -13.57 -3.36 4.03
CA CYS A 69 -13.53 -2.29 5.03
C CYS A 69 -12.67 -2.70 6.22
N TRP A 70 -12.51 -1.78 7.18
CA TRP A 70 -11.70 -2.00 8.36
C TRP A 70 -12.19 -3.19 9.19
N GLU A 71 -13.50 -3.34 9.35
CA GLU A 71 -14.13 -4.40 10.14
C GLU A 71 -13.83 -5.79 9.57
N ASP A 72 -13.64 -5.91 8.25
CA ASP A 72 -13.26 -7.17 7.62
C ASP A 72 -11.84 -7.60 8.01
N ILE A 73 -10.91 -6.64 8.06
CA ILE A 73 -9.48 -6.94 8.22
C ILE A 73 -9.00 -6.86 9.68
N LYS A 74 -9.59 -5.99 10.50
CA LYS A 74 -9.20 -5.78 11.90
C LYS A 74 -9.04 -7.09 12.69
N PRO A 75 -9.96 -8.09 12.61
CA PRO A 75 -9.80 -9.32 13.38
C PRO A 75 -8.70 -10.26 12.85
N ILE A 76 -8.22 -10.05 11.62
CA ILE A 76 -7.23 -10.92 10.96
C ILE A 76 -5.80 -10.43 11.25
N TYR A 77 -5.60 -9.12 11.38
CA TYR A 77 -4.28 -8.53 11.50
C TYR A 77 -3.91 -8.26 12.96
N ASN A 78 -2.65 -8.57 13.29
CA ASN A 78 -2.02 -8.13 14.53
C ASN A 78 -1.28 -6.81 14.27
N PHE A 79 -1.96 -5.68 14.52
CA PHE A 79 -1.37 -4.35 14.39
C PHE A 79 -0.59 -3.99 15.65
N ASP A 80 0.68 -3.62 15.46
CA ASP A 80 1.54 -3.06 16.49
C ASP A 80 1.61 -1.55 16.32
N ASP A 81 0.74 -0.86 17.05
CA ASP A 81 0.62 0.60 17.07
C ASP A 81 1.64 1.25 18.02
N SER A 82 2.41 0.45 18.77
CA SER A 82 3.46 0.96 19.67
C SER A 82 4.78 1.25 18.95
N TYR A 83 4.86 0.87 17.66
CA TYR A 83 6.05 1.05 16.86
C TYR A 83 6.33 2.53 16.54
N VAL A 84 7.56 2.96 16.82
CA VAL A 84 8.04 4.30 16.49
C VAL A 84 9.09 4.20 15.39
N LEU A 85 8.78 4.73 14.21
CA LEU A 85 9.73 4.83 13.10
C LEU A 85 10.61 6.08 13.28
N GLN A 86 11.90 5.88 13.45
CA GLN A 86 12.86 6.98 13.55
C GLN A 86 13.27 7.47 12.16
N PRO A 87 13.35 8.79 11.92
CA PRO A 87 13.85 9.33 10.66
C PRO A 87 15.37 9.12 10.56
N SER A 88 15.86 8.81 9.36
CA SER A 88 17.28 8.95 9.03
C SER A 88 17.65 10.43 8.91
N ASP A 89 18.92 10.75 9.18
CA ASP A 89 19.45 12.08 8.90
C ASP A 89 19.60 12.30 7.39
N ILE A 90 19.24 13.48 6.93
CA ILE A 90 19.19 13.84 5.52
C ILE A 90 19.68 15.27 5.33
N PRO A 91 20.32 15.59 4.19
CA PRO A 91 20.92 16.91 4.01
C PRO A 91 19.87 18.01 3.93
N ASP A 92 20.11 19.12 4.65
CA ASP A 92 19.19 20.26 4.69
C ASP A 92 18.97 20.89 3.32
N ALA A 93 19.99 20.92 2.47
CA ALA A 93 19.92 21.47 1.12
C ALA A 93 18.79 20.81 0.29
N ASP A 94 18.60 19.51 0.45
CA ASP A 94 17.55 18.77 -0.27
C ASP A 94 16.15 19.12 0.22
N ILE A 95 16.02 19.37 1.52
CA ILE A 95 14.75 19.78 2.12
C ILE A 95 14.42 21.24 1.78
N VAL A 96 15.43 22.11 1.67
CA VAL A 96 15.24 23.49 1.17
C VAL A 96 14.70 23.46 -0.26
N LEU A 97 15.29 22.64 -1.14
CA LEU A 97 14.83 22.50 -2.53
C LEU A 97 13.41 21.91 -2.60
N LEU A 98 13.11 20.90 -1.80
CA LEU A 98 11.78 20.31 -1.72
C LEU A 98 10.74 21.33 -1.24
N LEU A 99 11.05 22.09 -0.19
CA LEU A 99 10.16 23.11 0.35
C LEU A 99 9.87 24.19 -0.70
N ALA A 100 10.90 24.69 -1.40
CA ALA A 100 10.73 25.64 -2.50
C ALA A 100 9.80 25.06 -3.58
N ARG A 101 10.00 23.80 -3.97
CA ARG A 101 9.14 23.13 -4.95
C ARG A 101 7.69 23.02 -4.50
N ILE A 102 7.44 22.72 -3.22
CA ILE A 102 6.07 22.65 -2.67
C ILE A 102 5.42 24.05 -2.67
N VAL A 103 6.19 25.11 -2.40
CA VAL A 103 5.70 26.50 -2.51
C VAL A 103 5.28 26.82 -3.94
N ASP A 104 6.13 26.52 -4.93
CA ASP A 104 5.78 26.73 -6.35
C ASP A 104 4.49 25.97 -6.74
N LEU A 105 4.38 24.71 -6.32
CA LEU A 105 3.19 23.90 -6.61
C LEU A 105 1.93 24.48 -5.97
N ARG A 106 2.04 25.08 -4.78
CA ARG A 106 0.91 25.76 -4.13
C ARG A 106 0.44 26.97 -4.93
N GLU A 107 1.35 27.73 -5.52
CA GLU A 107 0.98 28.86 -6.39
C GLU A 107 0.22 28.41 -7.64
N LEU A 108 0.61 27.26 -8.21
CA LEU A 108 0.01 26.71 -9.42
C LEU A 108 -1.31 25.98 -9.18
N TYR A 109 -1.41 25.22 -8.08
CA TYR A 109 -2.52 24.29 -7.84
C TYR A 109 -3.43 24.69 -6.66
N GLY A 110 -3.14 25.81 -5.98
CA GLY A 110 -3.86 26.25 -4.79
C GLY A 110 -3.54 25.42 -3.53
N GLN A 111 -4.34 25.57 -2.48
CA GLN A 111 -4.11 24.89 -1.19
C GLN A 111 -4.36 23.39 -1.30
N ILE A 112 -3.58 22.55 -0.62
CA ILE A 112 -3.74 21.08 -0.69
C ILE A 112 -5.16 20.61 -0.34
N SER A 113 -5.83 21.30 0.59
CA SER A 113 -7.21 21.02 1.02
C SER A 113 -8.27 21.29 -0.05
N ASP A 114 -7.95 22.06 -1.08
CA ASP A 114 -8.94 22.56 -2.03
C ASP A 114 -9.04 21.62 -3.24
N GLY A 115 -10.15 20.90 -3.42
CA GLY A 115 -10.40 20.14 -4.66
C GLY A 115 -10.20 18.62 -4.56
N LYS A 116 -9.90 17.97 -5.68
CA LYS A 116 -9.98 16.50 -5.82
C LYS A 116 -8.70 15.78 -5.37
N GLU A 117 -8.87 14.56 -4.87
CA GLU A 117 -7.83 13.59 -4.46
C GLU A 117 -6.61 13.56 -5.38
N ALA A 118 -6.81 13.50 -6.70
CA ALA A 118 -5.74 13.48 -7.70
C ALA A 118 -4.74 14.65 -7.57
N LYS A 119 -5.16 15.80 -7.01
CA LYS A 119 -4.28 16.94 -6.79
C LYS A 119 -3.18 16.64 -5.78
N ARG A 120 -3.46 15.84 -4.75
CA ARG A 120 -2.49 15.51 -3.68
C ARG A 120 -1.28 14.77 -4.24
N LEU A 121 -1.45 14.02 -5.32
CA LEU A 121 -0.36 13.32 -6.01
C LEU A 121 0.74 14.28 -6.46
N PHE A 122 0.41 15.51 -6.88
CA PHE A 122 1.41 16.51 -7.27
C PHE A 122 2.22 17.03 -6.09
N PHE A 123 1.70 16.93 -4.86
CA PHE A 123 2.41 17.32 -3.63
C PHE A 123 3.15 16.14 -2.99
N ILE A 124 2.63 14.91 -3.16
CA ILE A 124 3.28 13.67 -2.69
C ILE A 124 4.49 13.33 -3.55
N ALA A 125 4.37 13.40 -4.88
CA ALA A 125 5.44 12.99 -5.80
C ALA A 125 6.79 13.69 -5.55
N PRO A 126 6.87 15.03 -5.32
CA PRO A 126 8.14 15.69 -5.00
C PRO A 126 8.86 15.15 -3.77
N ILE A 127 8.12 14.70 -2.74
CA ILE A 127 8.69 14.08 -1.55
C ILE A 127 9.34 12.75 -1.95
N LEU A 128 8.63 11.92 -2.73
CA LEU A 128 9.10 10.63 -3.22
C LEU A 128 10.31 10.78 -4.18
N GLU A 129 10.30 11.80 -5.04
CA GLU A 129 11.40 12.16 -5.93
C GLU A 129 12.64 12.58 -5.14
N THR A 130 12.46 13.37 -4.08
CA THR A 130 13.56 13.79 -3.20
C THR A 130 14.23 12.59 -2.54
N VAL A 131 13.45 11.67 -1.97
CA VAL A 131 13.98 10.42 -1.40
C VAL A 131 14.71 9.59 -2.46
N SER A 132 14.12 9.47 -3.66
CA SER A 132 14.69 8.68 -4.76
C SER A 132 16.03 9.24 -5.24
N ARG A 133 16.15 10.57 -5.29
CA ARG A 133 17.36 11.28 -5.67
C ARG A 133 18.45 11.15 -4.60
N LEU A 134 18.08 11.23 -3.32
CA LEU A 134 19.00 11.07 -2.19
C LEU A 134 19.64 9.68 -2.15
N LEU A 135 18.84 8.62 -2.31
CA LEU A 135 19.33 7.23 -2.22
C LEU A 135 20.06 6.74 -3.48
N GLY A 136 19.73 7.31 -4.64
CA GLY A 136 20.14 6.78 -5.94
C GLY A 136 19.56 5.38 -6.22
N ASN A 137 19.55 5.00 -7.50
CA ASN A 137 19.06 3.67 -7.94
C ASN A 137 17.64 3.31 -7.49
N VAL A 138 16.81 4.32 -7.18
CA VAL A 138 15.39 4.14 -6.89
C VAL A 138 14.59 4.39 -8.16
N ARG A 139 13.66 3.48 -8.49
CA ARG A 139 12.64 3.71 -9.51
C ARG A 139 11.30 3.98 -8.85
N ILE A 140 10.63 5.04 -9.30
CA ILE A 140 9.24 5.32 -8.95
C ILE A 140 8.37 4.67 -10.02
N LEU A 141 7.60 3.66 -9.62
CA LEU A 141 6.56 3.05 -10.45
C LEU A 141 5.23 3.75 -10.12
N VAL A 142 4.36 3.91 -11.10
CA VAL A 142 3.12 4.69 -10.99
C VAL A 142 1.96 3.80 -11.38
N GLU A 143 0.89 3.81 -10.57
CA GLU A 143 -0.32 2.99 -10.77
C GLU A 143 -0.05 1.47 -10.92
N GLU A 144 0.59 0.87 -9.92
CA GLU A 144 0.90 -0.56 -9.93
C GLU A 144 -0.29 -1.39 -9.41
N ASP A 145 -0.75 -2.34 -10.23
CA ASP A 145 -1.74 -3.37 -9.87
C ASP A 145 -1.05 -4.70 -9.56
N VAL A 146 -1.44 -5.35 -8.47
CA VAL A 146 -0.90 -6.67 -8.07
C VAL A 146 -2.03 -7.63 -7.75
N VAL A 147 -2.05 -8.78 -8.41
CA VAL A 147 -3.04 -9.84 -8.19
C VAL A 147 -2.37 -11.01 -7.48
N GLY A 148 -2.85 -11.35 -6.28
CA GLY A 148 -2.34 -12.49 -5.52
C GLY A 148 -2.52 -13.81 -6.27
N LYS A 149 -1.55 -14.71 -6.10
CA LYS A 149 -1.55 -16.09 -6.62
C LYS A 149 -2.22 -17.07 -5.65
N ASN A 150 -2.06 -16.84 -4.35
CA ASN A 150 -2.48 -17.69 -3.24
C ASN A 150 -3.38 -16.94 -2.24
N VAL A 151 -3.43 -15.61 -2.32
CA VAL A 151 -4.38 -14.77 -1.60
C VAL A 151 -5.34 -14.11 -2.60
N LEU A 152 -6.64 -14.14 -2.32
CA LEU A 152 -7.71 -13.69 -3.22
C LEU A 152 -7.86 -12.16 -3.29
N LEU A 153 -6.74 -11.44 -3.27
CA LEU A 153 -6.68 -9.99 -3.22
C LEU A 153 -6.07 -9.41 -4.50
N LYS A 154 -6.64 -8.29 -4.95
CA LYS A 154 -6.02 -7.39 -5.92
C LYS A 154 -5.66 -6.08 -5.23
N GLY A 155 -4.35 -5.85 -5.09
CA GLY A 155 -3.77 -4.59 -4.64
C GLY A 155 -3.65 -3.59 -5.78
N ARG A 156 -3.77 -2.29 -5.44
CA ARG A 156 -3.45 -1.17 -6.32
C ARG A 156 -2.73 -0.09 -5.51
N PHE A 157 -1.65 0.43 -6.06
CA PHE A 157 -0.83 1.47 -5.44
C PHE A 157 -0.66 2.64 -6.39
N GLU A 158 -0.85 3.86 -5.89
CA GLU A 158 -0.61 5.08 -6.67
C GLU A 158 0.87 5.24 -7.02
N PHE A 159 1.77 4.93 -6.08
CA PHE A 159 3.20 4.88 -6.33
C PHE A 159 3.85 3.64 -5.71
N VAL A 160 4.97 3.18 -6.28
CA VAL A 160 5.87 2.21 -5.65
C VAL A 160 7.30 2.69 -5.79
N LEU A 161 7.98 2.89 -4.66
CA LEU A 161 9.43 3.11 -4.65
C LEU A 161 10.14 1.76 -4.67
N LYS A 162 10.95 1.50 -5.69
CA LYS A 162 11.70 0.25 -5.84
C LYS A 162 13.20 0.51 -5.86
N ARG A 163 13.93 -0.10 -4.92
CA ARG A 163 15.39 -0.08 -4.83
C ARG A 163 15.90 -1.51 -4.66
N GLY A 164 16.47 -2.08 -5.71
CA GLY A 164 16.83 -3.50 -5.74
C GLY A 164 15.61 -4.39 -5.48
N THR A 165 15.67 -5.19 -4.41
CA THR A 165 14.58 -6.07 -3.96
C THR A 165 13.63 -5.41 -2.96
N LYS A 166 14.00 -4.26 -2.37
CA LYS A 166 13.14 -3.51 -1.44
C LYS A 166 12.12 -2.69 -2.21
N ARG A 167 10.90 -2.65 -1.67
CA ARG A 167 9.80 -1.83 -2.20
C ARG A 167 9.00 -1.18 -1.08
N ILE A 168 8.62 0.07 -1.28
CA ILE A 168 7.61 0.77 -0.49
C ILE A 168 6.43 1.05 -1.40
N SER A 169 5.25 0.54 -1.06
CA SER A 169 4.03 0.71 -1.85
C SER A 169 3.15 1.79 -1.21
N ILE A 170 2.84 2.83 -1.97
CA ILE A 170 2.18 4.04 -1.47
C ILE A 170 0.73 4.07 -1.95
N VAL A 171 -0.17 4.33 -1.02
CA VAL A 171 -1.59 4.57 -1.26
C VAL A 171 -1.93 6.02 -0.95
N GLU A 172 -2.55 6.71 -1.90
CA GLU A 172 -3.19 7.99 -1.64
C GLU A 172 -4.56 7.75 -0.97
N ALA A 173 -4.73 8.30 0.23
CA ALA A 173 -5.97 8.15 0.98
C ALA A 173 -7.06 9.06 0.42
N LYS A 174 -8.11 8.42 -0.07
CA LYS A 174 -9.26 9.07 -0.71
C LYS A 174 -10.26 9.54 0.33
N ARG A 175 -10.93 10.66 0.07
CA ARG A 175 -11.97 11.26 0.93
C ARG A 175 -11.55 11.51 2.37
N GLU A 176 -10.26 11.71 2.60
CA GLU A 176 -9.66 11.78 3.95
C GLU A 176 -9.86 10.51 4.80
N ASP A 177 -10.26 9.40 4.17
CA ASP A 177 -10.42 8.12 4.83
C ASP A 177 -9.09 7.37 4.88
N MET A 178 -8.23 7.82 5.79
CA MET A 178 -6.94 7.21 6.06
C MET A 178 -7.09 5.74 6.50
N LEU A 179 -8.22 5.35 7.08
CA LEU A 179 -8.46 3.98 7.52
C LEU A 179 -8.72 3.06 6.33
N GLN A 180 -9.56 3.49 5.38
CA GLN A 180 -9.75 2.77 4.12
C GLN A 180 -8.45 2.73 3.30
N GLY A 181 -7.64 3.78 3.35
CA GLY A 181 -6.29 3.77 2.78
C GLY A 181 -5.39 2.69 3.39
N VAL A 182 -5.46 2.48 4.72
CA VAL A 182 -4.77 1.37 5.41
C VAL A 182 -5.29 0.02 4.94
N VAL A 183 -6.62 -0.16 4.82
CA VAL A 183 -7.22 -1.40 4.28
C VAL A 183 -6.67 -1.70 2.88
N GLN A 184 -6.70 -0.71 1.98
CA GLN A 184 -6.15 -0.84 0.63
C GLN A 184 -4.68 -1.22 0.64
N ASN A 185 -3.89 -0.53 1.46
CA ASN A 185 -2.45 -0.75 1.48
C ASN A 185 -2.09 -2.13 2.02
N VAL A 186 -2.56 -2.52 3.22
CA VAL A 186 -2.16 -3.81 3.83
C VAL A 186 -2.62 -5.00 3.01
N THR A 187 -3.82 -4.95 2.43
CA THR A 187 -4.31 -6.02 1.56
C THR A 187 -3.52 -6.10 0.25
N GLY A 188 -3.15 -4.95 -0.33
CA GLY A 188 -2.24 -4.91 -1.46
C GLY A 188 -0.86 -5.47 -1.13
N LEU A 189 -0.33 -5.19 0.06
CA LEU A 189 0.97 -5.70 0.51
C LEU A 189 0.97 -7.22 0.66
N GLU A 190 -0.15 -7.84 1.07
CA GLU A 190 -0.25 -9.31 1.10
C GLU A 190 -0.21 -9.90 -0.31
N ALA A 191 -0.93 -9.30 -1.28
CA ALA A 191 -0.86 -9.72 -2.67
C ALA A 191 0.57 -9.57 -3.25
N LEU A 192 1.27 -8.49 -2.91
CA LEU A 192 2.66 -8.26 -3.29
C LEU A 192 3.61 -9.28 -2.64
N ALA A 193 3.48 -9.52 -1.34
CA ALA A 193 4.28 -10.49 -0.61
C ALA A 193 4.10 -11.90 -1.17
N ASP A 194 2.90 -12.25 -1.61
CA ASP A 194 2.61 -13.50 -2.30
C ASP A 194 3.27 -13.58 -3.68
N VAL A 195 3.07 -12.58 -4.53
CA VAL A 195 3.58 -12.59 -5.91
C VAL A 195 5.11 -12.62 -5.96
N GLU A 196 5.75 -11.86 -5.07
CA GLU A 196 7.21 -11.64 -5.05
C GLU A 196 7.94 -12.42 -3.96
N ASN A 197 7.21 -13.23 -3.20
CA ASN A 197 7.76 -14.04 -2.11
C ASN A 197 8.56 -13.21 -1.09
N LEU A 198 7.94 -12.13 -0.60
CA LEU A 198 8.56 -11.23 0.37
C LEU A 198 8.22 -11.67 1.79
N THR A 199 9.21 -11.70 2.68
CA THR A 199 8.98 -11.85 4.13
C THR A 199 8.55 -10.53 4.78
N VAL A 200 8.93 -9.40 4.17
CA VAL A 200 8.53 -8.06 4.60
C VAL A 200 8.09 -7.25 3.39
N ALA A 201 6.94 -6.59 3.50
CA ALA A 201 6.44 -5.65 2.51
C ALA A 201 6.18 -4.30 3.20
N TYR A 202 6.67 -3.20 2.61
CA TYR A 202 6.58 -1.87 3.20
C TYR A 202 5.50 -1.05 2.51
N GLY A 203 4.76 -0.28 3.31
CA GLY A 203 3.63 0.52 2.86
C GLY A 203 3.62 1.92 3.42
N ILE A 204 3.04 2.85 2.66
CA ILE A 204 2.70 4.19 3.12
C ILE A 204 1.27 4.48 2.71
N VAL A 205 0.48 5.04 3.62
CA VAL A 205 -0.83 5.63 3.34
C VAL A 205 -0.74 7.10 3.63
N THR A 206 -1.15 7.95 2.69
CA THR A 206 -1.06 9.39 2.90
C THR A 206 -2.15 10.18 2.16
N ASN A 207 -2.63 11.23 2.79
CA ASN A 207 -3.42 12.30 2.17
C ASN A 207 -2.58 13.59 2.02
N PHE A 208 -1.25 13.46 1.96
CA PHE A 208 -0.22 14.49 2.07
C PHE A 208 -0.02 15.10 3.48
N LEU A 209 -1.08 15.33 4.25
CA LEU A 209 -0.97 15.93 5.59
C LEU A 209 -0.72 14.88 6.67
N GLU A 210 -1.29 13.69 6.53
CA GLU A 210 -1.10 12.54 7.39
C GLU A 210 -0.35 11.46 6.63
N TRP A 211 0.56 10.79 7.33
CA TRP A 211 1.41 9.73 6.81
C TRP A 211 1.37 8.55 7.77
N ARG A 212 0.86 7.42 7.30
CA ARG A 212 0.89 6.15 8.04
C ARG A 212 1.88 5.22 7.38
N PHE A 213 2.96 4.94 8.07
CA PHE A 213 4.00 4.02 7.66
C PHE A 213 3.65 2.61 8.15
N LEU A 214 3.72 1.64 7.26
CA LEU A 214 3.32 0.25 7.50
C LEU A 214 4.49 -0.67 7.17
N ILE A 215 4.79 -1.60 8.07
CA ILE A 215 5.74 -2.69 7.84
C ILE A 215 4.98 -4.00 8.03
N CYS A 216 4.62 -4.64 6.91
CA CYS A 216 3.90 -5.90 6.90
C CYS A 216 4.89 -7.07 6.93
N GLU A 217 5.06 -7.65 8.12
CA GLU A 217 5.92 -8.80 8.38
C GLU A 217 5.08 -10.08 8.44
N ASP A 218 5.73 -11.24 8.56
CA ASP A 218 5.03 -12.53 8.60
C ASP A 218 4.12 -12.72 9.82
N MET A 219 4.44 -12.08 10.95
CA MET A 219 3.71 -12.27 12.22
C MET A 219 2.83 -11.09 12.63
N LYS A 220 3.15 -9.88 12.17
CA LYS A 220 2.46 -8.65 12.56
C LYS A 220 2.58 -7.57 11.49
N VAL A 221 1.80 -6.52 11.66
CA VAL A 221 1.95 -5.28 10.90
C VAL A 221 2.31 -4.17 11.88
N ARG A 222 3.52 -3.62 11.76
CA ARG A 222 3.91 -2.44 12.53
C ARG A 222 3.36 -1.19 11.84
N LYS A 223 2.76 -0.30 12.61
CA LYS A 223 2.21 0.97 12.11
C LYS A 223 2.82 2.13 12.88
N HIS A 224 3.22 3.16 12.15
CA HIS A 224 3.63 4.45 12.70
C HIS A 224 2.87 5.57 12.00
N GLU A 225 2.29 6.49 12.77
CA GLU A 225 1.53 7.62 12.23
C GLU A 225 2.29 8.93 12.46
N HIS A 226 2.28 9.80 11.45
CA HIS A 226 2.94 11.09 11.51
C HIS A 226 2.10 12.14 10.78
N SER A 227 1.92 13.30 11.41
CA SER A 227 1.21 14.44 10.82
C SER A 227 2.20 15.52 10.41
N LEU A 228 2.17 15.89 9.14
CA LEU A 228 2.94 16.98 8.57
C LEU A 228 2.42 18.30 9.11
N ARG A 229 3.23 18.98 9.92
CA ARG A 229 2.90 20.32 10.42
C ARG A 229 2.92 21.31 9.27
N THR A 230 1.90 22.18 9.23
CA THR A 230 1.81 23.24 8.22
C THR A 230 1.58 24.59 8.85
N THR A 231 2.13 25.64 8.24
CA THR A 231 1.80 27.04 8.54
C THR A 231 1.28 27.67 7.26
N ASN A 232 0.09 28.28 7.31
CA ASN A 232 -0.58 28.81 6.12
C ASN A 232 -0.66 27.77 4.97
N THR A 233 -0.97 26.51 5.28
CA THR A 233 -1.02 25.37 4.34
C THR A 233 0.29 24.98 3.66
N ILE A 234 1.42 25.59 4.05
CA ILE A 234 2.76 25.22 3.61
C ILE A 234 3.39 24.31 4.67
N PRO A 235 3.97 23.14 4.30
CA PRO A 235 4.68 22.29 5.24
C PRO A 235 5.84 22.98 5.95
N SER A 236 6.10 22.62 7.21
CA SER A 236 7.32 23.04 7.88
C SER A 236 8.53 22.30 7.32
N PHE A 237 9.69 22.96 7.36
CA PHE A 237 10.98 22.35 7.02
C PHE A 237 11.22 21.07 7.82
N GLU A 238 11.07 21.13 9.15
CA GLU A 238 11.25 19.97 10.03
C GLU A 238 10.29 18.81 9.71
N GLY A 239 9.02 19.11 9.40
CA GLY A 239 8.05 18.08 9.07
C GLY A 239 8.37 17.38 7.74
N LEU A 240 8.82 18.14 6.73
CA LEU A 240 9.33 17.56 5.49
C LEU A 240 10.58 16.73 5.74
N LYS A 241 11.52 17.24 6.55
CA LYS A 241 12.74 16.53 6.91
C LYS A 241 12.44 15.20 7.59
N GLU A 242 11.51 15.20 8.53
CA GLU A 242 11.08 13.98 9.22
C GLU A 242 10.44 12.94 8.29
N ILE A 243 9.55 13.36 7.37
CA ILE A 243 8.90 12.44 6.43
C ILE A 243 9.92 11.86 5.46
N VAL A 244 10.73 12.72 4.83
CA VAL A 244 11.76 12.28 3.88
C VAL A 244 12.73 11.32 4.58
N GLY A 245 13.15 11.61 5.82
CA GLY A 245 14.05 10.77 6.60
C GLY A 245 13.44 9.41 6.96
N LYS A 246 12.14 9.36 7.26
CA LYS A 246 11.42 8.10 7.52
C LYS A 246 11.32 7.23 6.25
N ILE A 247 10.96 7.81 5.12
CA ILE A 247 10.88 7.08 3.83
C ILE A 247 12.27 6.62 3.40
N TYR A 248 13.28 7.49 3.55
CA TYR A 248 14.68 7.18 3.27
C TYR A 248 15.13 5.95 4.08
N GLY A 249 14.95 5.97 5.41
CA GLY A 249 15.37 4.87 6.28
C GLY A 249 14.62 3.55 6.03
N MET A 250 13.39 3.59 5.51
CA MET A 250 12.67 2.38 5.09
C MET A 250 13.23 1.75 3.82
N LEU A 251 13.86 2.54 2.94
CA LEU A 251 14.35 2.11 1.63
C LEU A 251 15.88 1.92 1.57
N GLU A 252 16.62 2.47 2.54
CA GLU A 252 18.07 2.27 2.74
C GLU A 252 18.45 0.80 2.92
#